data_AF-A0A7J7GCM4-F1
#
_entry.id   AF-A0A7J7GCM4-F1
#
_cell.length_a   1.000
_cell.length_b   1.000
_cell.length_c   1.000
_cell.angle_alpha   90.00
_cell.angle_beta   90.00
_cell.angle_gamma   90.00
#
_symmetry.space_group_name_H-M   'P 1'
#
loop_
_entity.id
_entity.type
_entity.pdbx_description
1 polymer ?
#
loop_
_entity_poly.entity_id
_entity_poly.type
_entity_poly.pdbx_seq_one_letter_code
_entity_poly.pdbx_strand_id
1 'polypeptide(L)'
;MSSGVGETVLFKSVFTDKYVRPINKRTPPNDPKNERLLADGKGGTHMCLVKPHTGIDMFHIKSQETNKYWQVKSARDGWITADADANSDDGTLFDIEYFVAPVTTATAGTTTTVRLRHHYLQRYVCLCKDGDDLCLRALSDSIDKDSKDVFVCEKFQ
;
A
#
# COMPACT_ATOMS: atom_id res chain seq x y z
N MET A 1 10.94 9.86 23.87
CA MET A 1 10.52 8.80 22.93
C MET A 1 10.39 9.48 21.57
N SER A 2 11.32 9.25 20.65
CA SER A 2 11.30 9.89 19.33
C SER A 2 10.27 9.15 18.47
N SER A 3 9.09 9.75 18.25
CA SER A 3 8.20 9.31 17.18
C SER A 3 8.91 9.62 15.87
N GLY A 4 9.41 8.60 15.18
CA GLY A 4 9.99 8.79 13.85
C GLY A 4 9.00 9.54 12.98
N VAL A 5 9.37 10.74 12.53
CA VAL A 5 8.54 11.58 11.66
C VAL A 5 8.51 10.88 10.31
N GLY A 6 7.45 10.11 10.07
CA GLY A 6 7.24 9.47 8.78
C GLY A 6 6.80 10.48 7.73
N GLU A 7 7.15 10.21 6.47
CA GLU A 7 6.84 11.09 5.35
C GLU A 7 5.39 10.87 4.89
N THR A 8 4.60 11.94 4.73
CA THR A 8 3.22 11.82 4.24
C THR A 8 3.24 11.68 2.71
N VAL A 9 2.56 10.65 2.22
CA VAL A 9 2.47 10.35 0.78
C VAL A 9 1.05 9.97 0.36
N LEU A 10 0.82 10.04 -0.94
CA LEU A 10 -0.34 9.52 -1.65
C LEU A 10 0.13 8.45 -2.64
N PHE A 11 -0.66 7.39 -2.81
CA PHE A 11 -0.42 6.40 -3.86
C PHE A 11 -1.55 6.47 -4.87
N LYS A 12 -1.23 6.80 -6.12
CA LYS A 12 -2.17 6.80 -7.24
C LYS A 12 -1.90 5.60 -8.13
N SER A 13 -2.90 4.75 -8.38
CA SER A 13 -2.72 3.67 -9.36
C SER A 13 -2.66 4.25 -10.76
N VAL A 14 -1.68 3.81 -11.56
CA VAL A 14 -1.63 4.17 -12.98
C VAL A 14 -2.74 3.48 -13.79
N PHE A 15 -3.26 2.36 -13.30
CA PHE A 15 -4.29 1.57 -13.97
C PHE A 15 -5.69 2.20 -13.85
N THR A 16 -6.05 2.71 -12.67
CA THR A 16 -7.38 3.34 -12.45
C THR A 16 -7.35 4.86 -12.50
N ASP A 17 -6.16 5.47 -12.47
CA ASP A 17 -5.97 6.91 -12.25
C ASP A 17 -6.61 7.41 -10.93
N LYS A 18 -6.71 6.54 -9.92
CA LYS A 18 -7.29 6.85 -8.61
C LYS A 18 -6.32 6.59 -7.47
N TYR A 19 -6.54 7.34 -6.39
CA TYR A 19 -5.76 7.19 -5.15
C TYR A 19 -6.20 5.99 -4.33
N VAL A 20 -5.22 5.36 -3.70
CA VAL A 20 -5.40 4.28 -2.74
C VAL A 20 -5.93 4.84 -1.43
N ARG A 21 -6.94 4.19 -0.84
CA ARG A 21 -7.49 4.51 0.48
C ARG A 21 -8.02 3.26 1.20
N PRO A 22 -8.17 3.30 2.52
CA PRO A 22 -8.95 2.30 3.25
C PRO A 22 -10.42 2.34 2.83
N ILE A 23 -11.08 1.18 2.88
CA ILE A 23 -12.54 1.11 2.81
C ILE A 23 -13.11 1.58 4.15
N ASN A 24 -13.78 2.72 4.18
CA ASN A 24 -14.55 3.10 5.36
C ASN A 24 -15.96 2.50 5.26
N LYS A 25 -16.20 1.43 6.05
CA LYS A 25 -17.53 0.87 6.38
C LYS A 25 -18.43 0.53 5.19
N ARG A 26 -18.29 -0.66 4.58
CA ARG A 26 -19.41 -1.27 3.86
C ARG A 26 -20.38 -1.90 4.84
N THR A 27 -21.63 -2.03 4.40
CA THR A 27 -22.64 -2.83 5.08
C THR A 27 -22.50 -4.29 4.60
N PRO A 28 -22.41 -5.28 5.49
CA PRO A 28 -22.47 -5.19 6.96
C PRO A 28 -21.15 -4.72 7.60
N PRO A 29 -21.21 -4.06 8.78
CA PRO A 29 -20.04 -3.46 9.42
C PRO A 29 -18.92 -4.47 9.77
N ASN A 30 -19.25 -5.75 9.93
CA ASN A 30 -18.30 -6.82 10.26
C ASN A 30 -17.80 -7.59 9.02
N ASP A 31 -18.01 -7.08 7.81
CA ASP A 31 -17.44 -7.71 6.62
C ASP A 31 -15.90 -7.53 6.64
N PRO A 32 -15.09 -8.61 6.61
CA PRO A 32 -13.63 -8.52 6.56
C PRO A 32 -13.09 -7.77 5.33
N LYS A 33 -13.92 -7.51 4.31
CA LYS A 33 -13.58 -6.63 3.20
C LYS A 33 -13.44 -5.17 3.61
N ASN A 34 -14.08 -4.76 4.71
CA ASN A 34 -14.06 -3.38 5.20
C ASN A 34 -12.67 -2.88 5.60
N GLU A 35 -11.70 -3.77 5.78
CA GLU A 35 -10.34 -3.37 6.15
C GLU A 35 -9.41 -3.24 4.95
N ARG A 36 -9.87 -3.64 3.74
CA ARG A 36 -9.06 -3.65 2.52
C ARG A 36 -8.76 -2.24 2.01
N LEU A 37 -7.71 -2.15 1.22
CA LEU A 37 -7.33 -0.93 0.50
C LEU A 37 -7.88 -0.96 -0.94
N LEU A 38 -8.50 0.14 -1.36
CA LEU A 38 -9.13 0.32 -2.67
C LEU A 38 -8.46 1.43 -3.47
N ALA A 39 -8.43 1.30 -4.80
CA ALA A 39 -7.96 2.36 -5.70
C ALA A 39 -9.12 3.01 -6.47
N ASP A 40 -10.03 3.67 -5.76
CA ASP A 40 -11.16 4.44 -6.32
C ASP A 40 -11.17 5.94 -5.91
N GLY A 41 -10.34 6.32 -4.93
CA GLY A 41 -10.00 7.70 -4.58
C GLY A 41 -11.16 8.64 -4.20
N LYS A 42 -11.77 8.47 -3.01
CA LYS A 42 -12.54 9.51 -2.30
C LYS A 42 -12.28 9.48 -0.79
N GLY A 43 -11.49 10.43 -0.26
CA GLY A 43 -11.17 10.57 1.17
C GLY A 43 -10.19 9.52 1.72
N GLY A 44 -9.53 9.83 2.85
CA GLY A 44 -8.65 8.89 3.57
C GLY A 44 -7.40 8.40 2.80
N THR A 45 -6.94 9.15 1.80
CA THR A 45 -5.85 8.75 0.89
C THR A 45 -4.45 8.97 1.45
N HIS A 46 -4.31 9.75 2.53
CA HIS A 46 -3.02 10.08 3.12
C HIS A 46 -2.44 8.86 3.84
N MET A 47 -1.22 8.52 3.42
CA MET A 47 -0.42 7.45 4.00
C MET A 47 0.86 8.05 4.59
N CYS A 48 1.47 7.34 5.52
CA CYS A 48 2.72 7.73 6.15
C CYS A 48 3.75 6.62 5.91
N LEU A 49 4.89 6.98 5.32
CA LEU A 49 6.03 6.09 5.17
C LEU A 49 6.86 6.13 6.44
N VAL A 50 6.92 5.00 7.14
CA VAL A 50 7.65 4.84 8.39
C VAL A 50 8.82 3.92 8.13
N LYS A 51 10.06 4.42 8.32
CA LYS A 51 11.25 3.59 8.19
C LYS A 51 11.28 2.56 9.33
N PRO A 52 11.51 1.26 9.05
CA PRO A 52 11.75 0.27 10.09
C PRO A 52 13.09 0.56 10.78
N HIS A 53 13.24 0.05 11.99
CA HIS A 53 14.48 0.20 12.78
C HIS A 53 15.65 -0.59 12.16
N THR A 54 15.37 -1.55 11.28
CA THR A 54 16.33 -2.42 10.63
C THR A 54 15.96 -2.58 9.16
N GLY A 55 16.89 -2.30 8.24
CA GLY A 55 16.69 -2.45 6.80
C GLY A 55 16.99 -1.19 6.01
N ILE A 56 17.85 -1.32 5.01
CA ILE A 56 18.10 -0.27 4.02
C ILE A 56 16.94 -0.34 3.01
N ASP A 57 16.27 0.79 2.76
CA ASP A 57 15.19 0.97 1.77
C ASP A 57 13.89 0.19 1.98
N MET A 58 13.62 -0.28 3.20
CA MET A 58 12.32 -0.80 3.58
C MET A 58 11.47 0.28 4.26
N PHE A 59 10.16 0.20 4.09
CA PHE A 59 9.20 1.09 4.76
C PHE A 59 7.98 0.29 5.19
N HIS A 60 7.45 0.62 6.36
CA HIS A 60 6.06 0.35 6.68
C HIS A 60 5.19 1.48 6.13
N ILE A 61 4.00 1.14 5.64
CA ILE A 61 2.99 2.13 5.30
C ILE A 61 1.92 2.16 6.38
N LYS A 62 1.62 3.36 6.88
CA LYS A 62 0.54 3.60 7.83
C LYS A 62 -0.54 4.46 7.20
N SER A 63 -1.80 4.05 7.29
CA SER A 63 -2.91 4.94 6.93
C SER A 63 -3.09 6.01 8.00
N GLN A 64 -3.17 7.28 7.60
CA GLN A 64 -3.49 8.35 8.53
C GLN A 64 -4.96 8.35 8.97
N GLU A 65 -5.86 7.85 8.12
CA GLU A 65 -7.29 7.75 8.40
C GLU A 65 -7.59 6.73 9.51
N THR A 66 -7.08 5.50 9.37
CA THR A 66 -7.32 4.44 10.36
C THR A 66 -6.31 4.47 11.50
N ASN A 67 -5.19 5.20 11.35
CA ASN A 67 -4.04 5.17 12.25
C ASN A 67 -3.42 3.77 12.41
N LYS A 68 -3.59 2.90 11.41
CA LYS A 68 -3.12 1.51 11.38
C LYS A 68 -2.19 1.25 10.21
N TYR A 69 -1.35 0.23 10.34
CA TYR A 69 -0.37 -0.17 9.33
C TYR A 69 -0.99 -1.06 8.26
N TRP A 70 -0.40 -1.01 7.07
CA TRP A 70 -0.69 -1.95 6.02
C TRP A 70 -0.17 -3.33 6.42
N GLN A 71 -0.96 -4.36 6.18
CA GLN A 71 -0.57 -5.75 6.42
C GLN A 71 -1.19 -6.67 5.37
N VAL A 72 -0.65 -7.89 5.29
CA VAL A 72 -1.32 -9.02 4.66
C VAL A 72 -1.73 -10.01 5.74
N LYS A 73 -3.02 -10.37 5.79
CA LYS A 73 -3.58 -11.20 6.86
C LYS A 73 -2.94 -12.59 6.96
N SER A 74 -2.53 -13.17 5.83
CA SER A 74 -1.72 -14.40 5.83
C SER A 74 -1.10 -14.65 4.46
N ALA A 75 -0.11 -15.54 4.38
CA ALA A 75 0.48 -15.96 3.10
C ALA A 75 -0.54 -16.56 2.10
N ARG A 76 -1.67 -17.08 2.60
CA ARG A 76 -2.78 -17.62 1.78
C ARG A 76 -3.80 -16.55 1.40
N ASP A 77 -3.98 -15.56 2.25
CA ASP A 77 -4.84 -14.41 2.01
C ASP A 77 -4.01 -13.15 1.74
N GLY A 78 -3.63 -12.98 0.47
CA GLY A 78 -2.80 -11.85 0.03
C GLY A 78 -3.49 -10.49 -0.01
N TRP A 79 -4.75 -10.36 0.44
CA TRP A 79 -5.41 -9.04 0.46
C TRP A 79 -4.68 -8.10 1.43
N ILE A 80 -4.47 -6.86 0.98
CA ILE A 80 -3.80 -5.85 1.80
C ILE A 80 -4.86 -5.04 2.54
N THR A 81 -4.70 -4.97 3.85
CA THR A 81 -5.59 -4.25 4.76
C THR A 81 -4.83 -3.17 5.52
N ALA A 82 -5.55 -2.20 6.08
CA ALA A 82 -4.98 -1.11 6.89
C ALA A 82 -5.55 -1.13 8.33
N ASP A 83 -5.31 -2.23 9.03
CA ASP A 83 -5.85 -2.55 10.36
C ASP A 83 -4.79 -3.08 11.35
N ALA A 84 -3.52 -3.20 10.95
CA ALA A 84 -2.44 -3.65 11.83
C ALA A 84 -2.01 -2.60 12.87
N ASP A 85 -1.69 -3.07 14.07
CA ASP A 85 -0.97 -2.31 15.08
C ASP A 85 0.54 -2.38 14.89
N ALA A 86 1.26 -1.38 15.42
CA ALA A 86 2.72 -1.22 15.26
C ALA A 86 3.56 -2.40 15.80
N ASN A 87 3.00 -3.20 16.71
CA ASN A 87 3.70 -4.27 17.43
C ASN A 87 3.33 -5.66 16.93
N SER A 88 2.94 -5.80 15.67
CA SER A 88 2.71 -7.12 15.06
C SER A 88 4.07 -7.78 14.76
N ASP A 89 4.67 -8.38 15.79
CA ASP A 89 5.95 -9.13 15.76
C ASP A 89 5.86 -10.46 14.98
N ASP A 90 4.80 -10.70 14.21
CA ASP A 90 4.52 -11.97 13.53
C ASP A 90 4.98 -12.00 12.05
N GLY A 91 5.70 -10.97 11.60
CA GLY A 91 6.19 -10.88 10.21
C GLY A 91 5.06 -10.65 9.18
N THR A 92 3.87 -10.24 9.64
CA THR A 92 2.73 -9.87 8.77
C THR A 92 2.71 -8.40 8.39
N LEU A 93 3.53 -7.57 9.06
CA LEU A 93 3.73 -6.18 8.69
C LEU A 93 4.23 -6.08 7.25
N PHE A 94 3.58 -5.20 6.49
CA PHE A 94 3.87 -4.99 5.09
C PHE A 94 5.17 -4.18 4.96
N ASP A 95 6.30 -4.86 5.14
CA ASP A 95 7.62 -4.34 4.80
C ASP A 95 7.68 -4.20 3.27
N ILE A 96 7.73 -2.96 2.81
CA ILE A 96 7.78 -2.65 1.39
C ILE A 96 9.19 -2.41 0.96
N GLU A 97 9.64 -3.22 0.01
CA GLU A 97 10.77 -2.88 -0.83
C GLU A 97 10.28 -1.92 -1.93
N TYR A 98 10.83 -0.71 -1.94
CA TYR A 98 10.59 0.26 -3.01
C TYR A 98 11.38 -0.14 -4.25
N PHE A 99 10.68 -0.62 -5.29
CA PHE A 99 11.26 -0.71 -6.61
C PHE A 99 10.84 0.50 -7.42
N VAL A 100 11.80 1.37 -7.77
CA VAL A 100 11.56 2.39 -8.79
C VAL A 100 11.21 1.66 -10.07
N ALA A 101 9.96 1.82 -10.52
CA ALA A 101 9.55 1.28 -11.80
C ALA A 101 10.29 2.09 -12.89
N PRO A 102 10.89 1.46 -13.91
CA PRO A 102 11.48 2.22 -15.00
C PRO A 102 10.37 3.00 -15.70
N VAL A 103 10.42 4.33 -15.63
CA VAL A 103 9.57 5.23 -16.42
C VAL A 103 10.45 6.26 -17.12
N THR A 104 10.13 6.47 -18.39
CA THR A 104 10.83 7.30 -19.39
C THR A 104 10.82 8.80 -19.14
N THR A 105 10.25 9.28 -18.04
CA THR A 105 10.22 10.71 -17.70
C THR A 105 10.50 10.89 -16.22
N ALA A 106 11.78 11.04 -15.89
CA ALA A 106 12.20 11.61 -14.63
C ALA A 106 11.80 13.09 -14.61
N THR A 107 10.63 13.39 -14.06
CA THR A 107 10.32 14.78 -13.69
C THR A 107 10.96 15.00 -12.32
N ALA A 108 11.95 15.88 -12.26
CA ALA A 108 12.48 16.37 -10.99
C ALA A 108 11.32 16.99 -10.19
N GLY A 109 10.94 16.38 -9.06
CA GLY A 109 9.77 16.77 -8.30
C GLY A 109 9.30 15.67 -7.35
N THR A 110 8.40 16.03 -6.43
CA THR A 110 7.83 15.28 -5.30
C THR A 110 7.12 13.95 -5.65
N THR A 111 7.27 13.42 -6.86
CA THR A 111 6.52 12.28 -7.37
C THR A 111 7.45 11.20 -7.91
N THR A 112 7.17 9.94 -7.63
CA THR A 112 7.98 8.81 -8.11
C THR A 112 7.08 7.67 -8.51
N THR A 113 7.32 7.06 -9.67
CA THR A 113 6.58 5.85 -10.07
C THR A 113 7.24 4.61 -9.47
N VAL A 114 6.47 3.82 -8.74
CA VAL A 114 6.95 2.72 -7.91
C VAL A 114 6.15 1.45 -8.17
N ARG A 115 6.80 0.31 -7.91
CA ARG A 115 6.14 -0.95 -7.59
C ARG A 115 6.37 -1.25 -6.12
N LEU A 116 5.30 -1.63 -5.44
CA LEU A 116 5.36 -2.05 -4.04
C LEU A 116 5.49 -3.56 -4.02
N ARG A 117 6.49 -4.09 -3.30
CA ARG A 117 6.66 -5.53 -3.12
C ARG A 117 6.65 -5.86 -1.64
N HIS A 118 5.83 -6.84 -1.27
CA HIS A 118 5.84 -7.38 0.09
C HIS A 118 7.15 -8.12 0.33
N HIS A 119 7.92 -7.73 1.34
CA HIS A 119 9.21 -8.31 1.66
C HIS A 119 9.11 -9.82 1.96
N TYR A 120 8.30 -10.25 2.94
CA TYR A 120 8.21 -11.68 3.28
C TYR A 120 7.63 -12.55 2.15
N LEU A 121 6.52 -12.12 1.54
CA LEU A 121 5.88 -12.91 0.48
C LEU A 121 6.60 -12.83 -0.87
N GLN A 122 7.52 -11.88 -1.03
CA GLN A 122 8.23 -11.61 -2.28
C GLN A 122 7.29 -11.39 -3.48
N ARG A 123 6.08 -10.87 -3.21
CA ARG A 123 5.02 -10.61 -4.19
C ARG A 123 4.75 -9.12 -4.38
N TYR A 124 4.58 -8.71 -5.62
CA TYR A 124 4.13 -7.37 -5.99
C TYR A 124 2.68 -7.15 -5.56
N VAL A 125 2.41 -5.92 -5.13
CA VAL A 125 1.07 -5.41 -4.88
C VAL A 125 0.42 -5.07 -6.19
N CYS A 126 -0.70 -5.72 -6.49
CA CYS A 126 -1.49 -5.46 -7.68
C CYS A 126 -2.91 -5.04 -7.29
N LEU A 127 -3.57 -4.28 -8.17
CA LEU A 127 -5.01 -4.19 -8.15
C LEU A 127 -5.64 -5.50 -8.61
N CYS A 128 -6.54 -6.03 -7.79
CA CYS A 128 -7.27 -7.25 -8.04
C CYS A 128 -8.77 -7.00 -7.84
N LYS A 129 -9.59 -7.61 -8.70
CA LYS A 129 -11.05 -7.45 -8.64
C LYS A 129 -11.62 -8.18 -7.42
N ASP A 130 -12.44 -7.49 -6.64
CA ASP A 130 -13.20 -8.04 -5.53
C ASP A 130 -14.64 -7.51 -5.58
N GLY A 131 -15.55 -8.31 -6.15
CA GLY A 131 -16.87 -7.81 -6.53
C GLY A 131 -16.74 -6.77 -7.64
N ASP A 132 -17.31 -5.59 -7.43
CA ASP A 132 -17.25 -4.47 -8.38
C ASP A 132 -16.02 -3.57 -8.18
N ASP A 133 -15.19 -3.88 -7.19
CA ASP A 133 -14.09 -3.02 -6.78
C ASP A 133 -12.71 -3.54 -7.18
N LEU A 134 -11.75 -2.62 -7.18
CA LEU A 134 -10.33 -2.91 -7.38
C LEU A 134 -9.57 -2.66 -6.09
N CYS A 135 -9.24 -3.75 -5.41
CA CYS A 135 -8.56 -3.76 -4.11
C CYS A 135 -7.09 -4.19 -4.24
N LEU A 136 -6.25 -3.75 -3.32
CA LEU A 136 -4.84 -4.11 -3.28
C LEU A 136 -4.65 -5.55 -2.80
N ARG A 137 -3.81 -6.31 -3.51
CA ARG A 137 -3.46 -7.69 -3.18
C ARG A 137 -1.99 -7.97 -3.50
N ALA A 138 -1.26 -8.60 -2.59
CA ALA A 138 0.05 -9.18 -2.87
C ALA A 138 -0.12 -10.45 -3.72
N LEU A 139 -0.02 -10.30 -5.04
CA LEU A 139 -0.59 -11.26 -5.99
C LEU A 139 0.45 -12.16 -6.65
N SER A 140 1.52 -11.59 -7.21
CA SER A 140 2.48 -12.30 -8.07
C SER A 140 3.92 -11.96 -7.71
N ASP A 141 4.85 -12.89 -7.91
CA ASP A 141 6.30 -12.64 -7.84
C ASP A 141 6.85 -11.95 -9.11
N SER A 142 6.07 -11.95 -10.19
CA SER A 142 6.37 -11.26 -11.45
C SER A 142 5.64 -9.91 -11.54
N ILE A 143 6.24 -8.98 -12.29
CA ILE A 143 5.56 -7.72 -12.67
C ILE A 143 4.28 -7.99 -13.47
N ASP A 144 3.27 -7.14 -13.30
CA ASP A 144 1.99 -7.26 -14.01
C ASP A 144 2.08 -6.65 -15.41
N LYS A 145 1.59 -7.37 -16.42
CA LYS A 145 1.67 -6.94 -17.84
C LYS A 145 0.75 -5.76 -18.14
N ASP A 146 -0.33 -5.61 -17.38
CA ASP A 146 -1.31 -4.54 -17.54
C ASP A 146 -1.00 -3.34 -16.62
N SER A 147 0.17 -3.36 -15.95
CA SER A 147 0.60 -2.34 -14.99
C SER A 147 -0.35 -2.16 -13.80
N LYS A 148 -1.10 -3.21 -13.40
CA LYS A 148 -1.92 -3.19 -12.17
C LYS A 148 -1.09 -3.11 -10.90
N ASP A 149 0.22 -3.29 -11.01
CA ASP A 149 1.22 -3.23 -9.94
C ASP A 149 1.98 -1.91 -9.84
N VAL A 150 1.65 -0.93 -10.71
CA VAL A 150 2.37 0.34 -10.80
C VAL A 150 1.57 1.47 -10.15
N PHE A 151 2.26 2.26 -9.34
CA PHE A 151 1.69 3.39 -8.61
C PHE A 151 2.57 4.63 -8.76
N VAL A 152 1.95 5.81 -8.83
CA VAL A 152 2.63 7.08 -8.60
C VAL A 152 2.57 7.36 -7.09
N CYS A 153 3.73 7.42 -6.45
CA CYS A 153 3.90 7.85 -5.07
C CYS A 153 4.18 9.36 -5.07
N GLU A 154 3.27 10.14 -4.50
CA GLU A 154 3.36 11.60 -4.44
C GLU A 154 3.63 12.01 -2.98
N LYS A 155 4.68 12.79 -2.75
CA LYS A 155 4.99 13.37 -1.44
C LYS A 155 4.08 14.55 -1.19
N PHE A 156 3.39 14.53 -0.06
CA PHE A 156 2.54 15.63 0.38
C PHE A 156 3.41 16.63 1.15
N GLN A 157 3.44 17.89 0.69
CA GLN A 157 4.21 18.99 1.31
C GLN A 157 3.44 19.63 2.47
#